data_AF-A0A673KJ23-F1
#
_entry.id   AF-A0A673KJ23-F1
#
_cell.length_a   1.000
_cell.length_b   1.000
_cell.length_c   1.000
_cell.angle_alpha   90.00
_cell.angle_beta   90.00
_cell.angle_gamma   90.00
#
_symmetry.space_group_name_H-M   'P 1'
#
loop_
_entity.id
_entity.type
_entity.pdbx_description
1 polymer ?
#
loop_
_entity_poly.entity_id
_entity_poly.type
_entity_poly.pdbx_seq_one_letter_code
_entity_poly.pdbx_strand_id
1 'polypeptide(L)'
;ALMLVLGQYHPRFISGGNFPPHIVFVMVDDQGYNDIGYHGSEIHTSVLDQLAGEGVKLENYYVQPICSPSHSQLMTGRYQIHTGLQHSIIRARQPLCLPPDIPTLPVRLRQAGYSTHMVGKRHLGFCRPECLPTSRGFQSFLGSLTGSGDHFSFQSCDGTEACGFDLHDGERPAWELTFVVIWTLTEPCTLHTPLQAPGHLLRHYQTLGNRPRRHYAAMVSGVDESVGEIVSELRERGYSLEDLLFRQWAVCFVHSPLLKRKGVVSQPLIHVSDWYPTLLSLAGYRESDSSHLDGQDVWGAISSGLPCPRTQILFNIDPVSPLNVDIAGSLLDDHVS
;
A
#
# COMPACT_ATOMS: atom_id res chain seq x y z
N ALA A 1 -0.19 -2.66 7.31
CA ALA A 1 -0.18 -2.54 5.85
C ALA A 1 -1.55 -2.74 5.31
N LEU A 2 -1.71 -2.29 4.08
CA LEU A 2 -2.71 -2.78 3.17
C LEU A 2 -2.07 -3.81 2.23
N MET A 3 -2.59 -5.03 2.17
CA MET A 3 -2.32 -5.98 1.09
C MET A 3 -3.57 -6.10 0.23
N LEU A 4 -3.45 -5.72 -1.04
CA LEU A 4 -4.49 -5.92 -2.03
C LEU A 4 -4.11 -7.12 -2.87
N VAL A 5 -4.96 -8.14 -2.90
CA VAL A 5 -4.85 -9.25 -3.84
C VAL A 5 -5.97 -9.10 -4.84
N LEU A 6 -5.61 -8.83 -6.08
CA LEU A 6 -6.54 -8.63 -7.18
C LEU A 6 -6.28 -9.76 -8.17
N GLY A 7 -7.13 -10.78 -8.18
CA GLY A 7 -6.97 -11.94 -9.06
C GLY A 7 -8.17 -12.10 -9.97
N GLN A 8 -7.97 -12.34 -11.27
CA GLN A 8 -9.11 -12.64 -12.14
C GLN A 8 -9.75 -14.00 -11.80
N TYR A 9 -11.07 -14.08 -11.83
CA TYR A 9 -11.78 -15.36 -11.77
C TYR A 9 -11.75 -16.02 -13.15
N HIS A 10 -11.09 -17.17 -13.30
CA HIS A 10 -11.14 -17.95 -14.53
C HIS A 10 -11.49 -19.42 -14.25
N PRO A 11 -12.66 -19.91 -14.73
CA PRO A 11 -12.92 -21.33 -14.81
C PRO A 11 -12.14 -21.88 -16.02
N ARG A 12 -11.00 -22.54 -15.75
CA ARG A 12 -10.22 -23.44 -16.63
C ARG A 12 -9.89 -22.96 -18.07
N PHE A 13 -8.58 -22.85 -18.31
CA PHE A 13 -7.88 -23.05 -19.61
C PHE A 13 -8.58 -22.54 -20.88
N ILE A 14 -8.23 -21.34 -21.32
CA ILE A 14 -8.28 -20.97 -22.74
C ILE A 14 -6.86 -20.58 -23.15
N SER A 15 -6.21 -21.45 -23.92
CA SER A 15 -4.90 -21.16 -24.52
C SER A 15 -5.05 -20.14 -25.65
N GLY A 16 -4.37 -18.99 -25.56
CA GLY A 16 -4.14 -18.10 -26.70
C GLY A 16 -4.53 -16.63 -26.57
N GLY A 17 -5.01 -16.17 -25.40
CA GLY A 17 -5.23 -14.75 -25.11
C GLY A 17 -4.13 -14.15 -24.23
N ASN A 18 -3.75 -12.89 -24.45
CA ASN A 18 -2.88 -12.15 -23.54
C ASN A 18 -3.72 -11.76 -22.31
N PHE A 19 -3.74 -12.61 -21.29
CA PHE A 19 -4.56 -12.40 -20.10
C PHE A 19 -4.04 -11.20 -19.30
N PRO A 20 -4.94 -10.37 -18.73
CA PRO A 20 -4.53 -9.35 -17.78
C PRO A 20 -3.83 -9.99 -16.57
N PRO A 21 -2.73 -9.40 -16.06
CA PRO A 21 -1.97 -9.98 -14.95
C PRO A 21 -2.78 -9.96 -13.65
N HIS A 22 -2.49 -10.85 -12.72
CA HIS A 22 -2.94 -10.63 -11.34
C HIS A 22 -2.15 -9.46 -10.75
N ILE A 23 -2.72 -8.78 -9.76
CA ILE A 23 -2.09 -7.61 -9.15
C ILE A 23 -2.11 -7.82 -7.64
N VAL A 24 -0.93 -8.03 -7.07
CA VAL A 24 -0.73 -8.02 -5.63
C VAL A 24 -0.04 -6.71 -5.28
N PHE A 25 -0.71 -5.86 -4.51
CA PHE A 25 -0.19 -4.59 -4.05
C PHE A 25 0.00 -4.64 -2.54
N VAL A 26 1.25 -4.67 -2.10
CA VAL A 26 1.59 -4.55 -0.67
C VAL A 26 1.88 -3.10 -0.36
N MET A 27 1.36 -2.55 0.74
CA MET A 27 1.69 -1.21 1.24
C MET A 27 2.05 -1.29 2.71
N VAL A 28 3.34 -1.23 3.01
CA VAL A 28 3.83 -1.18 4.39
C VAL A 28 3.60 0.21 4.98
N ASP A 29 3.13 0.23 6.22
CA ASP A 29 2.82 1.46 6.97
C ASP A 29 4.06 1.92 7.75
N ASP A 30 4.36 3.22 7.80
CA ASP A 30 5.48 3.83 8.52
C ASP A 30 6.87 3.18 8.30
N GLN A 31 7.11 2.68 7.09
CA GLN A 31 8.45 2.20 6.75
C GLN A 31 9.40 3.37 6.44
N GLY A 32 10.48 3.49 7.21
CA GLY A 32 11.48 4.51 6.97
C GLY A 32 12.34 4.20 5.75
N TYR A 33 12.86 5.26 5.11
CA TYR A 33 13.70 5.13 3.92
C TYR A 33 14.97 4.31 4.20
N ASN A 34 15.59 4.44 5.38
CA ASN A 34 16.80 3.68 5.75
C ASN A 34 16.50 2.33 6.44
N ASP A 35 15.30 1.77 6.23
CA ASP A 35 14.82 0.57 6.92
C ASP A 35 14.67 -0.64 6.00
N ILE A 36 15.33 -0.60 4.85
CA ILE A 36 15.44 -1.73 3.92
C ILE A 36 16.91 -1.99 3.57
N GLY A 37 17.29 -3.25 3.45
CA GLY A 37 18.68 -3.68 3.28
C GLY A 37 19.33 -3.10 2.03
N TYR A 38 18.61 -2.95 0.91
CA TYR A 38 19.15 -2.32 -0.29
C TYR A 38 19.42 -0.81 -0.19
N HIS A 39 19.01 -0.16 0.92
CA HIS A 39 19.41 1.21 1.29
C HIS A 39 20.55 1.25 2.32
N GLY A 40 21.15 0.09 2.65
CA GLY A 40 22.22 -0.02 3.64
C GLY A 40 21.73 -0.13 5.08
N SER A 41 20.47 -0.55 5.29
CA SER A 41 19.93 -0.76 6.62
C SER A 41 20.64 -1.88 7.38
N GLU A 42 20.70 -1.75 8.71
CA GLU A 42 21.07 -2.83 9.63
C GLU A 42 19.97 -3.90 9.77
N ILE A 43 18.77 -3.61 9.28
CA ILE A 43 17.61 -4.50 9.35
C ILE A 43 17.69 -5.55 8.23
N HIS A 44 17.55 -6.83 8.59
CA HIS A 44 17.45 -7.94 7.66
C HIS A 44 16.10 -7.95 6.91
N THR A 45 16.14 -7.64 5.62
CA THR A 45 15.01 -7.68 4.68
C THR A 45 15.36 -8.46 3.41
N SER A 46 15.76 -9.71 3.60
CA SER A 46 16.34 -10.55 2.53
C SER A 46 15.39 -10.82 1.37
N VAL A 47 14.11 -11.06 1.64
CA VAL A 47 13.10 -11.34 0.61
C VAL A 47 12.83 -10.07 -0.18
N LEU A 48 12.64 -8.95 0.51
CA LEU A 48 12.38 -7.65 -0.11
C LEU A 48 13.57 -7.19 -0.96
N ASP A 49 14.79 -7.37 -0.47
CA ASP A 49 16.02 -7.05 -1.20
C ASP A 49 16.15 -7.90 -2.47
N GLN A 50 15.82 -9.19 -2.38
CA GLN A 50 15.80 -10.08 -3.54
C GLN A 50 14.77 -9.62 -4.57
N LEU A 51 13.51 -9.42 -4.18
CA LEU A 51 12.45 -9.00 -5.09
C LEU A 51 12.77 -7.64 -5.74
N ALA A 52 13.33 -6.71 -4.98
CA ALA A 52 13.78 -5.41 -5.47
C ALA A 52 14.98 -5.53 -6.43
N GLY A 53 15.92 -6.43 -6.14
CA GLY A 53 17.07 -6.73 -7.00
C GLY A 53 16.70 -7.42 -8.31
N GLU A 54 15.63 -8.21 -8.31
CA GLU A 54 15.07 -8.87 -9.51
C GLU A 54 14.06 -7.97 -10.27
N GLY A 55 13.71 -6.82 -9.69
CA GLY A 55 12.69 -5.90 -10.18
C GLY A 55 13.22 -4.55 -10.64
N VAL A 56 12.43 -3.50 -10.45
CA VAL A 56 12.78 -2.09 -10.68
C VAL A 56 12.60 -1.33 -9.38
N LYS A 57 13.66 -0.74 -8.83
CA LYS A 57 13.60 0.12 -7.64
C LYS A 57 13.17 1.53 -8.05
N LEU A 58 12.25 2.15 -7.32
CA LEU A 58 11.75 3.50 -7.61
C LEU A 58 12.31 4.46 -6.55
N GLU A 59 13.36 5.21 -6.92
CA GLU A 59 14.09 6.08 -5.98
C GLU A 59 13.59 7.54 -6.00
N ASN A 60 12.65 7.84 -6.89
CA ASN A 60 12.00 9.15 -6.99
C ASN A 60 10.47 8.99 -6.87
N TYR A 61 10.06 8.23 -5.84
CA TYR A 61 8.68 7.85 -5.57
C TYR A 61 8.12 8.57 -4.32
N TYR A 62 6.93 9.15 -4.45
CA TYR A 62 6.33 9.96 -3.39
C TYR A 62 4.94 9.48 -2.96
N VAL A 63 4.67 9.69 -1.68
CA VAL A 63 3.40 9.43 -1.02
C VAL A 63 3.05 10.61 -0.12
N GLN A 64 1.85 10.62 0.44
CA GLN A 64 1.48 11.63 1.44
C GLN A 64 2.11 11.33 2.79
N PRO A 65 2.43 12.35 3.59
CA PRO A 65 3.18 12.19 4.83
C PRO A 65 2.41 11.44 5.93
N ILE A 66 1.12 11.14 5.73
CA ILE A 66 0.23 10.51 6.72
C ILE A 66 -0.74 9.51 6.06
N CYS A 67 -1.26 8.58 6.88
CA CYS A 67 -1.92 7.36 6.41
C CYS A 67 -3.19 7.58 5.57
N SER A 68 -4.27 8.17 6.12
CA SER A 68 -5.56 8.27 5.41
C SER A 68 -5.45 8.98 4.07
N PRO A 69 -4.70 10.10 3.96
CA PRO A 69 -4.41 10.71 2.66
C PRO A 69 -3.70 9.81 1.65
N SER A 70 -2.65 9.12 2.07
CA SER A 70 -1.92 8.17 1.21
C SER A 70 -2.81 7.03 0.72
N HIS A 71 -3.65 6.48 1.60
CA HIS A 71 -4.62 5.44 1.25
C HIS A 71 -5.71 5.99 0.31
N SER A 72 -6.18 7.22 0.54
CA SER A 72 -7.20 7.86 -0.27
C SER A 72 -6.70 8.01 -1.71
N GLN A 73 -5.50 8.58 -1.89
CA GLN A 73 -4.93 8.80 -3.21
C GLN A 73 -4.64 7.52 -3.97
N LEU A 74 -4.21 6.44 -3.28
CA LEU A 74 -4.07 5.13 -3.92
C LEU A 74 -5.43 4.62 -4.43
N MET A 75 -6.45 4.73 -3.59
CA MET A 75 -7.77 4.18 -3.90
C MET A 75 -8.51 4.97 -4.96
N THR A 76 -8.26 6.27 -5.12
CA THR A 76 -9.02 7.12 -6.05
C THR A 76 -8.22 7.65 -7.22
N GLY A 77 -6.88 7.65 -7.14
CA GLY A 77 -6.04 8.36 -8.09
C GLY A 77 -6.14 9.88 -8.00
N ARG A 78 -6.72 10.41 -6.90
CA ARG A 78 -7.01 11.84 -6.72
C ARG A 78 -6.40 12.38 -5.43
N TYR A 79 -5.84 13.59 -5.50
CA TYR A 79 -5.32 14.35 -4.38
C TYR A 79 -6.41 14.70 -3.37
N GLN A 80 -5.99 14.97 -2.13
CA GLN A 80 -6.91 15.22 -1.01
C GLN A 80 -7.75 16.48 -1.20
N ILE A 81 -7.24 17.45 -1.98
CA ILE A 81 -7.97 18.66 -2.35
C ILE A 81 -9.28 18.34 -3.10
N HIS A 82 -9.39 17.15 -3.69
CA HIS A 82 -10.57 16.66 -4.37
C HIS A 82 -11.42 15.69 -3.54
N THR A 83 -10.92 15.21 -2.41
CA THR A 83 -11.63 14.25 -1.54
C THR A 83 -12.05 14.85 -0.20
N GLY A 84 -11.58 16.04 0.16
CA GLY A 84 -11.87 16.67 1.45
C GLY A 84 -11.04 16.08 2.61
N LEU A 85 -9.95 15.36 2.31
CA LEU A 85 -9.10 14.67 3.29
C LEU A 85 -7.73 15.36 3.47
N GLN A 86 -7.65 16.68 3.28
CA GLN A 86 -6.39 17.43 3.33
C GLN A 86 -5.81 17.51 4.75
N HIS A 87 -6.71 17.58 5.74
CA HIS A 87 -6.35 17.84 7.13
C HIS A 87 -6.30 16.54 7.94
N SER A 88 -5.11 16.19 8.40
CA SER A 88 -4.86 15.06 9.30
C SER A 88 -5.42 13.72 8.77
N ILE A 89 -5.73 12.79 9.67
CA ILE A 89 -6.26 11.46 9.40
C ILE A 89 -7.72 11.34 9.85
N ILE A 90 -8.41 10.30 9.38
CA ILE A 90 -9.75 9.96 9.85
C ILE A 90 -9.64 9.19 11.17
N ARG A 91 -10.01 9.83 12.28
CA ARG A 91 -10.06 9.20 13.61
C ARG A 91 -11.26 8.29 13.76
N ALA A 92 -11.17 7.32 14.68
CA ALA A 92 -12.20 6.30 14.88
C ALA A 92 -13.59 6.90 15.18
N ARG A 93 -13.66 7.99 15.95
CA ARG A 93 -14.92 8.65 16.32
C ARG A 93 -15.43 9.68 15.30
N GLN A 94 -14.68 9.95 14.24
CA GLN A 94 -15.09 10.94 13.25
C GLN A 94 -16.12 10.35 12.28
N PRO A 95 -17.26 11.02 12.04
CA PRO A 95 -18.27 10.56 11.10
C PRO A 95 -17.88 10.87 9.64
N LEU A 96 -16.62 10.63 9.28
CA LEU A 96 -16.04 10.87 7.97
C LEU A 96 -15.59 9.55 7.33
N CYS A 97 -15.69 9.48 6.01
CA CYS A 97 -15.11 8.41 5.21
C CYS A 97 -14.78 8.92 3.81
N LEU A 98 -14.09 8.11 3.00
CA LEU A 98 -13.82 8.44 1.61
C LEU A 98 -15.16 8.74 0.87
N PRO A 99 -15.29 9.88 0.16
CA PRO A 99 -16.55 10.27 -0.46
C PRO A 99 -17.17 9.15 -1.32
N PRO A 100 -18.45 8.79 -1.11
CA PRO A 100 -19.08 7.62 -1.72
C PRO A 100 -19.27 7.71 -3.24
N ASP A 101 -19.34 8.92 -3.76
CA ASP A 101 -19.47 9.25 -5.18
C ASP A 101 -18.17 9.05 -5.97
N ILE A 102 -17.01 8.98 -5.29
CA ILE A 102 -15.73 8.75 -5.94
C ILE A 102 -15.49 7.23 -6.08
N PRO A 103 -15.43 6.70 -7.31
CA PRO A 103 -15.19 5.28 -7.53
C PRO A 103 -13.75 4.93 -7.11
N THR A 104 -13.62 3.79 -6.43
CA THR A 104 -12.32 3.30 -5.97
C THR A 104 -11.71 2.35 -6.99
N LEU A 105 -10.39 2.20 -6.96
CA LEU A 105 -9.61 1.27 -7.78
C LEU A 105 -10.22 -0.15 -7.81
N PRO A 106 -10.54 -0.80 -6.66
CA PRO A 106 -11.21 -2.09 -6.66
C PRO A 106 -12.59 -2.11 -7.34
N VAL A 107 -13.37 -1.01 -7.29
CA VAL A 107 -14.66 -0.94 -8.03
C VAL A 107 -14.40 -1.03 -9.54
N ARG A 108 -13.41 -0.29 -10.04
CA ARG A 108 -13.05 -0.30 -11.46
C ARG A 108 -12.42 -1.63 -11.88
N LEU A 109 -11.57 -2.22 -11.06
CA LEU A 109 -10.98 -3.53 -11.32
C LEU A 109 -12.03 -4.63 -11.35
N ARG A 110 -13.05 -4.58 -10.48
CA ARG A 110 -14.21 -5.49 -10.58
C ARG A 110 -14.93 -5.35 -11.92
N GLN A 111 -15.13 -4.13 -12.41
CA GLN A 111 -15.72 -3.89 -13.74
C GLN A 111 -14.82 -4.43 -14.87
N ALA A 112 -13.51 -4.50 -14.65
CA ALA A 112 -12.54 -5.14 -15.54
C ALA A 112 -12.47 -6.68 -15.38
N GLY A 113 -13.30 -7.29 -14.53
CA GLY A 113 -13.37 -8.75 -14.33
C GLY A 113 -12.44 -9.30 -13.24
N TYR A 114 -11.84 -8.44 -12.40
CA TYR A 114 -11.00 -8.88 -11.29
C TYR A 114 -11.83 -9.26 -10.06
N SER A 115 -11.37 -10.30 -9.37
CA SER A 115 -11.71 -10.59 -7.98
C SER A 115 -10.81 -9.75 -7.09
N THR A 116 -11.40 -8.98 -6.20
CA THR A 116 -10.69 -7.96 -5.43
C THR A 116 -10.73 -8.28 -3.94
N HIS A 117 -9.58 -8.47 -3.32
CA HIS A 117 -9.45 -8.85 -1.92
C HIS A 117 -8.54 -7.86 -1.21
N MET A 118 -8.87 -7.56 0.04
CA MET A 118 -8.10 -6.65 0.86
C MET A 118 -7.77 -7.31 2.20
N VAL A 119 -6.52 -7.21 2.62
CA VAL A 119 -6.05 -7.70 3.91
C VAL A 119 -5.27 -6.60 4.63
N GLY A 120 -5.50 -6.45 5.93
CA GLY A 120 -4.84 -5.48 6.80
C GLY A 120 -5.59 -4.14 6.94
N LYS A 121 -4.81 -3.08 7.17
CA LYS A 121 -5.29 -1.74 7.57
C LYS A 121 -5.99 -1.01 6.44
N ARG A 122 -7.18 -0.49 6.75
CA ARG A 122 -7.97 0.32 5.83
C ARG A 122 -7.86 1.82 5.99
N HIS A 123 -8.24 2.33 7.16
CA HIS A 123 -8.10 3.74 7.54
C HIS A 123 -8.70 4.80 6.58
N LEU A 124 -9.86 4.47 5.98
CA LEU A 124 -10.63 5.33 5.06
C LEU A 124 -12.07 5.59 5.53
N GLY A 125 -12.30 5.46 6.83
CA GLY A 125 -13.59 5.63 7.49
C GLY A 125 -14.49 4.40 7.42
N PHE A 126 -15.32 4.27 8.46
CA PHE A 126 -16.20 3.13 8.68
C PHE A 126 -17.52 3.53 9.38
N CYS A 127 -17.86 4.83 9.35
CA CYS A 127 -19.01 5.37 10.08
C CYS A 127 -20.38 4.91 9.54
N ARG A 128 -20.43 4.32 8.34
CA ARG A 128 -21.63 3.77 7.71
C ARG A 128 -21.30 2.50 6.89
N PRO A 129 -22.29 1.64 6.59
CA PRO A 129 -22.07 0.46 5.75
C PRO A 129 -21.46 0.79 4.37
N GLU A 130 -21.85 1.91 3.74
CA GLU A 130 -21.31 2.33 2.44
C GLU A 130 -19.84 2.74 2.54
N CYS A 131 -19.39 3.10 3.75
CA CYS A 131 -18.01 3.38 3.99
C CYS A 131 -17.18 2.12 4.11
N LEU A 132 -17.71 0.88 4.30
CA LEU A 132 -16.95 -0.37 4.52
C LEU A 132 -16.19 -0.89 3.27
N PRO A 133 -15.14 -1.73 3.40
CA PRO A 133 -14.31 -2.11 2.25
C PRO A 133 -15.11 -2.94 1.24
N THR A 134 -16.00 -3.79 1.76
CA THR A 134 -16.97 -4.61 1.00
C THR A 134 -17.88 -3.76 0.11
N SER A 135 -18.34 -2.62 0.63
CA SER A 135 -19.14 -1.63 -0.12
C SER A 135 -18.32 -0.77 -1.08
N ARG A 136 -16.99 -0.81 -0.99
CA ARG A 136 -16.05 0.01 -1.79
C ARG A 136 -15.23 -0.82 -2.76
N GLY A 137 -15.82 -1.90 -3.27
CA GLY A 137 -15.29 -2.69 -4.38
C GLY A 137 -14.70 -4.03 -3.96
N PHE A 138 -14.24 -4.19 -2.73
CA PHE A 138 -13.65 -5.46 -2.28
C PHE A 138 -14.71 -6.56 -2.14
N GLN A 139 -14.41 -7.78 -2.60
CA GLN A 139 -15.28 -8.94 -2.39
C GLN A 139 -15.03 -9.59 -1.03
N SER A 140 -13.79 -9.56 -0.56
CA SER A 140 -13.45 -9.95 0.80
C SER A 140 -12.55 -8.90 1.44
N PHE A 141 -12.65 -8.81 2.75
CA PHE A 141 -11.83 -7.96 3.59
C PHE A 141 -11.47 -8.73 4.85
N LEU A 142 -10.20 -8.71 5.23
CA LEU A 142 -9.76 -9.21 6.53
C LEU A 142 -8.77 -8.22 7.14
N GLY A 143 -9.12 -7.53 8.21
CA GLY A 143 -8.19 -6.58 8.83
C GLY A 143 -8.84 -5.49 9.67
N SER A 144 -8.10 -4.42 9.90
CA SER A 144 -8.50 -3.30 10.76
C SER A 144 -9.09 -2.13 9.98
N LEU A 145 -10.12 -1.50 10.53
CA LEU A 145 -10.79 -0.35 9.93
C LEU A 145 -10.18 0.98 10.39
N THR A 146 -9.62 1.02 11.60
CA THR A 146 -9.00 2.22 12.20
C THR A 146 -7.57 2.45 11.70
N GLY A 147 -6.94 3.51 12.23
CA GLY A 147 -5.59 3.91 11.89
C GLY A 147 -4.48 3.17 12.62
N SER A 148 -4.76 2.60 13.77
CA SER A 148 -3.78 1.89 14.60
C SER A 148 -4.49 1.02 15.61
N GLY A 149 -3.81 0.00 16.11
CA GLY A 149 -4.31 -0.91 17.12
C GLY A 149 -3.17 -1.76 17.67
N ASP A 150 -3.42 -2.41 18.80
CA ASP A 150 -2.50 -3.37 19.37
C ASP A 150 -2.39 -4.63 18.48
N HIS A 151 -1.18 -5.02 18.13
CA HIS A 151 -0.90 -6.09 17.15
C HIS A 151 -1.26 -7.49 17.63
N PHE A 152 -1.47 -7.67 18.94
CA PHE A 152 -1.77 -8.98 19.52
C PHE A 152 -3.23 -9.12 19.92
N SER A 153 -3.80 -8.08 20.52
CA SER A 153 -5.17 -8.05 21.02
C SER A 153 -6.17 -7.41 20.06
N PHE A 154 -5.69 -6.75 19.00
CA PHE A 154 -6.50 -6.00 18.03
C PHE A 154 -7.33 -4.89 18.66
N GLN A 155 -6.93 -4.44 19.86
CA GLN A 155 -7.62 -3.35 20.51
C GLN A 155 -7.16 -2.02 19.90
N SER A 156 -8.12 -1.23 19.42
CA SER A 156 -7.91 0.14 18.98
C SER A 156 -8.62 1.09 19.94
N CYS A 157 -7.95 2.19 20.29
CA CYS A 157 -8.43 3.19 21.23
C CYS A 157 -8.29 4.61 20.67
N ASP A 158 -9.36 5.39 20.75
CA ASP A 158 -9.37 6.84 20.53
C ASP A 158 -9.66 7.54 21.87
N GLY A 159 -8.59 7.84 22.61
CA GLY A 159 -8.68 8.29 24.00
C GLY A 159 -9.09 7.17 24.97
N THR A 160 -9.41 7.53 26.22
CA THR A 160 -9.80 6.58 27.27
C THR A 160 -11.24 6.08 27.13
N GLU A 161 -12.08 6.79 26.37
CA GLU A 161 -13.52 6.57 26.32
C GLU A 161 -13.98 5.71 25.14
N ALA A 162 -13.14 5.52 24.12
CA ALA A 162 -13.50 4.76 22.92
C ALA A 162 -12.42 3.74 22.59
N CYS A 163 -12.47 2.60 23.28
CA CYS A 163 -11.65 1.44 23.00
C CYS A 163 -12.52 0.27 22.55
N GLY A 164 -12.09 -0.45 21.52
CA GLY A 164 -12.78 -1.62 21.00
C GLY A 164 -11.85 -2.52 20.20
N PHE A 165 -12.31 -3.74 19.92
CA PHE A 165 -11.62 -4.65 19.03
C PHE A 165 -11.86 -4.22 17.57
N ASP A 166 -10.79 -4.16 16.78
CA ASP A 166 -10.77 -3.67 15.41
C ASP A 166 -10.06 -4.67 14.49
N LEU A 167 -10.51 -5.93 14.53
CA LEU A 167 -10.22 -6.92 13.50
C LEU A 167 -11.54 -7.41 12.93
N HIS A 168 -11.66 -7.38 11.61
CA HIS A 168 -12.90 -7.67 10.90
C HIS A 168 -12.68 -8.69 9.80
N ASP A 169 -13.63 -9.61 9.65
CA ASP A 169 -13.81 -10.48 8.48
C ASP A 169 -15.09 -10.03 7.77
N GLY A 170 -14.89 -9.39 6.61
CA GLY A 170 -15.91 -8.64 5.91
C GLY A 170 -16.47 -7.51 6.78
N GLU A 171 -17.75 -7.60 7.12
CA GLU A 171 -18.47 -6.59 7.91
C GLU A 171 -18.58 -6.97 9.39
N ARG A 172 -18.08 -8.15 9.77
CA ARG A 172 -18.24 -8.70 11.12
C ARG A 172 -16.91 -8.64 11.87
N PRO A 173 -16.91 -8.35 13.18
CA PRO A 173 -15.69 -8.48 13.97
C PRO A 173 -15.25 -9.95 14.02
N ALA A 174 -13.95 -10.19 13.86
CA ALA A 174 -13.35 -11.51 13.72
C ALA A 174 -12.82 -12.09 15.04
N TRP A 175 -13.67 -12.14 16.07
CA TRP A 175 -13.31 -12.66 17.40
C TRP A 175 -12.84 -14.12 17.41
N GLU A 176 -13.26 -14.88 16.40
CA GLU A 176 -13.09 -16.34 16.32
C GLU A 176 -11.79 -16.75 15.62
N LEU A 177 -11.07 -15.80 15.00
CA LEU A 177 -9.81 -16.10 14.34
C LEU A 177 -8.69 -16.33 15.35
N THR A 178 -7.88 -17.35 15.12
CA THR A 178 -6.74 -17.69 15.97
C THR A 178 -5.50 -16.91 15.56
N PHE A 179 -4.65 -16.61 16.55
CA PHE A 179 -3.44 -15.80 16.39
C PHE A 179 -2.53 -16.23 15.22
N VAL A 180 -2.43 -17.53 14.94
CA VAL A 180 -1.58 -18.08 13.88
C VAL A 180 -2.08 -17.70 12.47
N VAL A 181 -3.39 -17.74 12.25
CA VAL A 181 -4.02 -17.37 10.96
C VAL A 181 -3.93 -15.86 10.73
N ILE A 182 -4.03 -15.10 11.82
CA ILE A 182 -3.98 -13.64 11.82
C ILE A 182 -2.55 -13.13 11.56
N TRP A 183 -1.55 -13.69 12.25
CA TRP A 183 -0.16 -13.27 12.08
C TRP A 183 0.35 -13.53 10.66
N THR A 184 -0.08 -14.58 9.97
CA THR A 184 0.37 -14.83 8.59
C THR A 184 -0.31 -13.92 7.56
N LEU A 185 -1.48 -13.35 7.88
CA LEU A 185 -2.31 -12.63 6.91
C LEU A 185 -2.38 -11.10 7.15
N THR A 186 -2.44 -10.60 8.39
CA THR A 186 -2.82 -9.20 8.66
C THR A 186 -1.76 -8.33 9.34
N GLU A 187 -1.00 -8.89 10.28
CA GLU A 187 -0.17 -8.13 11.23
C GLU A 187 1.29 -7.83 10.89
N PRO A 188 2.03 -8.67 10.14
CA PRO A 188 3.46 -8.48 9.87
C PRO A 188 3.73 -7.19 9.11
N CYS A 189 2.70 -6.59 8.54
CA CYS A 189 2.85 -5.53 7.57
C CYS A 189 2.49 -4.14 8.13
N THR A 190 2.09 -4.00 9.40
CA THR A 190 1.91 -2.70 10.08
C THR A 190 3.15 -2.36 10.92
N LEU A 191 3.99 -1.40 10.48
CA LEU A 191 5.12 -0.91 11.29
C LEU A 191 4.78 0.31 12.15
N HIS A 192 3.49 0.59 12.31
CA HIS A 192 3.00 1.69 13.11
C HIS A 192 3.05 1.35 14.60
N THR A 193 3.07 2.35 15.47
CA THR A 193 2.91 2.14 16.91
C THR A 193 1.59 1.43 17.26
N PRO A 194 1.57 0.61 18.33
CA PRO A 194 2.65 0.33 19.30
C PRO A 194 3.76 -0.58 18.77
N LEU A 195 5.02 -0.36 19.18
CA LEU A 195 6.16 -1.15 18.71
C LEU A 195 6.17 -2.55 19.34
N GLN A 196 5.57 -3.51 18.65
CA GLN A 196 5.31 -4.87 19.12
C GLN A 196 5.78 -5.89 18.09
N ALA A 197 6.62 -6.82 18.50
CA ALA A 197 7.14 -7.88 17.64
C ALA A 197 7.17 -9.23 18.36
N PRO A 198 7.05 -10.35 17.64
CA PRO A 198 7.22 -11.68 18.19
C PRO A 198 8.59 -11.87 18.82
N GLY A 199 8.64 -12.67 19.89
CA GLY A 199 9.87 -12.93 20.62
C GLY A 199 10.99 -13.54 19.77
N HIS A 200 10.66 -14.32 18.73
CA HIS A 200 11.67 -14.93 17.87
C HIS A 200 12.38 -13.89 16.98
N LEU A 201 11.65 -12.90 16.45
CA LEU A 201 12.23 -11.82 15.65
C LEU A 201 13.09 -10.87 16.47
N LEU A 202 12.65 -10.56 17.70
CA LEU A 202 13.43 -9.75 18.65
C LEU A 202 14.81 -10.37 18.94
N ARG A 203 14.95 -11.70 18.84
CA ARG A 203 16.22 -12.38 19.09
C ARG A 203 17.29 -12.07 18.06
N HIS A 204 16.94 -11.73 16.82
CA HIS A 204 17.91 -11.36 15.78
C HIS A 204 18.58 -10.01 16.06
N TYR A 205 17.91 -9.14 16.81
CA TYR A 205 18.34 -7.77 17.05
C TYR A 205 18.78 -7.51 18.50
N GLN A 206 19.16 -8.56 19.24
CA GLN A 206 19.55 -8.44 20.65
C GLN A 206 20.73 -7.48 20.89
N THR A 207 21.61 -7.33 19.90
CA THR A 207 22.78 -6.45 19.94
C THR A 207 22.42 -4.97 19.76
N LEU A 208 21.23 -4.65 19.21
CA LEU A 208 20.75 -3.28 19.09
C LEU A 208 20.38 -2.74 20.46
N GLY A 209 21.20 -1.84 20.99
CA GLY A 209 21.00 -1.24 22.32
C GLY A 209 19.73 -0.39 22.42
N ASN A 210 19.35 0.30 21.35
CA ASN A 210 18.13 1.11 21.31
C ASN A 210 16.88 0.20 21.26
N ARG A 211 16.10 0.19 22.36
CA ARG A 211 14.93 -0.69 22.50
C ARG A 211 13.83 -0.43 21.47
N PRO A 212 13.37 0.82 21.24
CA PRO A 212 12.44 1.12 20.15
C PRO A 212 12.94 0.63 18.79
N ARG A 213 14.19 0.93 18.42
CA ARG A 213 14.80 0.49 17.15
C ARG A 213 14.82 -1.03 17.03
N ARG A 214 15.15 -1.73 18.11
CA ARG A 214 15.13 -3.20 18.15
C ARG A 214 13.75 -3.79 17.88
N HIS A 215 12.69 -3.20 18.46
CA HIS A 215 11.32 -3.67 18.22
C HIS A 215 10.90 -3.36 16.79
N TYR A 216 11.17 -2.15 16.32
CA TYR A 216 10.90 -1.74 14.95
C TYR A 216 11.62 -2.63 13.91
N ALA A 217 12.91 -2.90 14.11
CA ALA A 217 13.69 -3.80 13.25
C ALA A 217 13.07 -5.21 13.19
N ALA A 218 12.64 -5.73 14.34
CA ALA A 218 11.94 -7.01 14.39
C ALA A 218 10.57 -6.96 13.68
N MET A 219 9.84 -5.85 13.76
CA MET A 219 8.58 -5.68 12.99
C MET A 219 8.85 -5.68 11.49
N VAL A 220 9.89 -4.96 11.03
CA VAL A 220 10.29 -4.93 9.61
C VAL A 220 10.69 -6.31 9.10
N SER A 221 11.45 -7.10 9.87
CA SER A 221 11.72 -8.50 9.48
C SER A 221 10.47 -9.35 9.46
N GLY A 222 9.47 -9.06 10.29
CA GLY A 222 8.17 -9.70 10.21
C GLY A 222 7.51 -9.44 8.86
N VAL A 223 7.57 -8.20 8.36
CA VAL A 223 7.12 -7.87 6.99
C VAL A 223 7.86 -8.75 5.99
N ASP A 224 9.20 -8.80 6.06
CA ASP A 224 10.03 -9.57 5.12
C ASP A 224 9.66 -11.04 5.08
N GLU A 225 9.51 -11.67 6.25
CA GLU A 225 9.11 -13.08 6.38
C GLU A 225 7.75 -13.34 5.75
N SER A 226 6.75 -12.51 6.04
CA SER A 226 5.39 -12.72 5.54
C SER A 226 5.25 -12.44 4.06
N VAL A 227 6.05 -11.51 3.52
CA VAL A 227 6.18 -11.34 2.06
C VAL A 227 6.80 -12.59 1.43
N GLY A 228 7.78 -13.21 2.10
CA GLY A 228 8.34 -14.49 1.71
C GLY A 228 7.29 -15.60 1.67
N GLU A 229 6.45 -15.70 2.69
CA GLU A 229 5.34 -16.67 2.76
C GLU A 229 4.34 -16.45 1.62
N ILE A 230 3.93 -15.21 1.37
CA ILE A 230 3.03 -14.85 0.26
C ILE A 230 3.65 -15.27 -1.07
N VAL A 231 4.92 -14.94 -1.30
CA VAL A 231 5.63 -15.31 -2.53
C VAL A 231 5.73 -16.81 -2.69
N SER A 232 6.01 -17.55 -1.61
CA SER A 232 6.06 -19.02 -1.62
C SER A 232 4.70 -19.61 -1.97
N GLU A 233 3.63 -19.17 -1.30
CA GLU A 233 2.27 -19.66 -1.53
C GLU A 233 1.79 -19.41 -2.96
N LEU A 234 2.09 -18.22 -3.52
CA LEU A 234 1.78 -17.91 -4.92
C LEU A 234 2.49 -18.87 -5.87
N ARG A 235 3.80 -19.10 -5.66
CA ARG A 235 4.61 -20.04 -6.45
C ARG A 235 4.08 -21.47 -6.36
N GLU A 236 3.73 -21.93 -5.16
CA GLU A 236 3.22 -23.29 -4.91
C GLU A 236 1.86 -23.54 -5.57
N ARG A 237 1.00 -22.52 -5.62
CA ARG A 237 -0.30 -22.59 -6.32
C ARG A 237 -0.20 -22.45 -7.83
N GLY A 238 1.01 -22.29 -8.37
CA GLY A 238 1.24 -22.11 -9.80
C GLY A 238 0.84 -20.73 -10.32
N TYR A 239 0.62 -19.75 -9.42
CA TYR A 239 0.59 -18.35 -9.83
C TYR A 239 2.03 -17.92 -10.12
N SER A 240 2.26 -17.38 -11.31
CA SER A 240 3.57 -16.86 -11.67
C SER A 240 3.83 -15.57 -10.89
N LEU A 241 5.10 -15.24 -10.63
CA LEU A 241 5.47 -13.93 -10.09
C LEU A 241 5.19 -12.76 -11.07
N GLU A 242 4.52 -13.04 -12.20
CA GLU A 242 3.87 -12.12 -13.15
C GLU A 242 3.12 -10.96 -12.47
N ASP A 243 2.71 -11.18 -11.22
CA ASP A 243 1.59 -10.51 -10.60
C ASP A 243 1.91 -9.55 -9.43
N LEU A 244 3.17 -9.42 -9.02
CA LEU A 244 3.53 -8.84 -7.71
C LEU A 244 4.08 -7.41 -7.76
N LEU A 245 3.21 -6.41 -7.62
CA LEU A 245 3.64 -5.03 -7.38
C LEU A 245 3.90 -4.76 -5.89
N PHE A 246 5.16 -4.64 -5.48
CA PHE A 246 5.50 -4.50 -4.06
C PHE A 246 5.83 -3.05 -3.65
N ARG A 247 4.96 -2.39 -2.86
CA ARG A 247 5.19 -1.00 -2.40
C ARG A 247 5.44 -0.91 -0.88
N GLN A 248 6.29 0.04 -0.46
CA GLN A 248 6.54 0.35 0.95
C GLN A 248 6.62 1.85 1.25
N TRP A 249 5.50 2.56 1.34
CA TRP A 249 5.52 3.98 1.73
C TRP A 249 6.48 4.84 0.87
N ALA A 250 7.63 5.31 1.36
CA ALA A 250 8.66 6.03 0.59
C ALA A 250 9.67 5.11 -0.14
N VAL A 251 9.76 3.85 0.30
CA VAL A 251 10.54 2.79 -0.34
C VAL A 251 9.63 2.10 -1.36
N CYS A 252 10.06 1.93 -2.60
CA CYS A 252 9.20 1.27 -3.57
C CYS A 252 10.02 0.51 -4.62
N PHE A 253 9.52 -0.65 -5.00
CA PHE A 253 10.03 -1.38 -6.15
C PHE A 253 8.88 -2.06 -6.89
N VAL A 254 9.13 -2.55 -8.09
CA VAL A 254 8.17 -3.35 -8.84
C VAL A 254 8.84 -4.66 -9.19
N HIS A 255 8.20 -5.79 -8.89
CA HIS A 255 8.69 -7.10 -9.25
C HIS A 255 7.71 -7.77 -10.20
N SER A 256 8.04 -7.85 -11.48
CA SER A 256 7.23 -8.62 -12.40
C SER A 256 8.06 -9.11 -13.58
N PRO A 257 7.86 -10.33 -14.06
CA PRO A 257 8.37 -10.79 -15.34
C PRO A 257 7.83 -10.01 -16.54
N LEU A 258 6.75 -9.23 -16.41
CA LEU A 258 6.28 -8.30 -17.44
C LEU A 258 7.17 -7.05 -17.58
N LEU A 259 8.12 -6.84 -16.66
CA LEU A 259 9.10 -5.77 -16.76
C LEU A 259 10.07 -6.08 -17.90
N LYS A 260 10.19 -5.16 -18.86
CA LYS A 260 11.17 -5.29 -19.95
C LYS A 260 12.61 -5.05 -19.48
N ARG A 261 12.78 -4.37 -18.35
CA ARG A 261 14.07 -4.10 -17.71
C ARG A 261 13.98 -4.44 -16.23
N LYS A 262 14.96 -5.18 -15.72
CA LYS A 262 15.02 -5.70 -14.35
C LYS A 262 16.42 -5.48 -13.77
N GLY A 263 16.53 -5.48 -12.45
CA GLY A 263 17.77 -5.16 -11.75
C GLY A 263 18.24 -3.72 -11.96
N VAL A 264 17.30 -2.80 -12.15
CA VAL A 264 17.58 -1.39 -12.43
C VAL A 264 16.95 -0.47 -11.40
N VAL A 265 17.55 0.71 -11.27
CA VAL A 265 17.02 1.83 -10.48
C VAL A 265 16.32 2.81 -11.42
N SER A 266 15.10 3.19 -11.07
CA SER A 266 14.25 4.13 -11.78
C SER A 266 14.21 5.46 -11.02
N GLN A 267 14.61 6.52 -11.71
CA GLN A 267 14.63 7.91 -11.24
C GLN A 267 13.49 8.84 -11.74
N PRO A 268 12.57 8.45 -12.64
CA PRO A 268 11.45 9.31 -12.97
C PRO A 268 10.54 9.58 -11.77
N LEU A 269 9.94 10.77 -11.77
CA LEU A 269 9.01 11.22 -10.72
C LEU A 269 7.72 10.39 -10.76
N ILE A 270 7.47 9.61 -9.71
CA ILE A 270 6.26 8.79 -9.57
C ILE A 270 5.59 9.14 -8.24
N HIS A 271 4.26 9.13 -8.23
CA HIS A 271 3.47 9.42 -7.05
C HIS A 271 2.42 8.33 -6.80
N VAL A 272 1.99 8.15 -5.55
CA VAL A 272 1.01 7.12 -5.16
C VAL A 272 -0.30 7.17 -5.97
N SER A 273 -0.73 8.36 -6.40
CA SER A 273 -1.93 8.53 -7.22
C SER A 273 -1.78 7.90 -8.63
N ASP A 274 -0.56 7.70 -9.12
CA ASP A 274 -0.28 7.11 -10.44
C ASP A 274 -0.66 5.63 -10.51
N TRP A 275 -0.69 4.94 -9.37
CA TRP A 275 -1.06 3.52 -9.33
C TRP A 275 -2.49 3.28 -9.77
N TYR A 276 -3.41 4.21 -9.51
CA TYR A 276 -4.80 4.06 -9.94
C TYR A 276 -4.91 3.89 -11.48
N PRO A 277 -4.48 4.86 -12.32
CA PRO A 277 -4.55 4.68 -13.76
C PRO A 277 -3.58 3.62 -14.29
N THR A 278 -2.40 3.46 -13.68
CA THR A 278 -1.42 2.44 -14.10
C THR A 278 -1.97 1.02 -13.96
N LEU A 279 -2.60 0.70 -12.83
CA LEU A 279 -3.17 -0.62 -12.59
C LEU A 279 -4.43 -0.88 -13.41
N LEU A 280 -5.24 0.15 -13.67
CA LEU A 280 -6.38 0.03 -14.59
C LEU A 280 -5.95 -0.23 -16.03
N SER A 281 -4.90 0.47 -16.49
CA SER A 281 -4.30 0.26 -17.81
C SER A 281 -3.79 -1.17 -17.96
N LEU A 282 -3.07 -1.69 -16.95
CA LEU A 282 -2.62 -3.09 -16.91
C LEU A 282 -3.77 -4.09 -16.89
N ALA A 283 -4.86 -3.77 -16.20
CA ALA A 283 -6.08 -4.56 -16.18
C ALA A 283 -6.88 -4.51 -17.50
N GLY A 284 -6.43 -3.72 -18.49
CA GLY A 284 -7.16 -3.52 -19.75
C GLY A 284 -8.41 -2.66 -19.59
N TYR A 285 -8.57 -1.97 -18.47
CA TYR A 285 -9.71 -1.10 -18.19
C TYR A 285 -9.47 0.29 -18.77
N ARG A 286 -10.42 0.78 -19.59
CA ARG A 286 -10.40 2.14 -20.13
C ARG A 286 -11.43 2.99 -19.39
N GLU A 287 -10.92 3.97 -18.66
CA GLU A 287 -11.72 4.99 -18.01
C GLU A 287 -12.42 5.85 -19.07
N SER A 288 -13.75 6.02 -18.97
CA SER A 288 -14.53 6.79 -19.95
C SER A 288 -14.24 8.28 -19.89
N ASP A 289 -13.90 8.78 -18.71
CA ASP A 289 -13.46 10.14 -18.46
C ASP A 289 -12.36 10.12 -17.42
N SER A 290 -11.12 10.43 -17.81
CA SER A 290 -9.97 10.50 -16.91
C SER A 290 -9.61 11.92 -16.48
N SER A 291 -10.38 12.95 -16.88
CA SER A 291 -10.01 14.36 -16.62
C SER A 291 -10.03 14.74 -15.14
N HIS A 292 -10.63 13.90 -14.30
CA HIS A 292 -10.73 14.09 -12.85
C HIS A 292 -9.62 13.39 -12.06
N LEU A 293 -8.75 12.62 -12.72
CA LEU A 293 -7.63 11.91 -12.11
C LEU A 293 -6.40 12.82 -12.04
N ASP A 294 -5.73 12.83 -10.90
CA ASP A 294 -4.44 13.51 -10.73
C ASP A 294 -3.26 12.58 -11.06
N GLY A 295 -3.50 11.26 -10.99
CA GLY A 295 -2.57 10.21 -11.39
C GLY A 295 -2.36 10.11 -12.89
N GLN A 296 -1.23 9.56 -13.30
CA GLN A 296 -0.89 9.26 -14.69
C GLN A 296 -0.44 7.80 -14.84
N ASP A 297 -0.68 7.18 -15.99
CA ASP A 297 -0.16 5.83 -16.26
C ASP A 297 1.37 5.89 -16.46
N VAL A 298 2.10 5.33 -15.50
CA VAL A 298 3.57 5.34 -15.47
C VAL A 298 4.19 3.98 -15.85
N TRP A 299 3.40 3.00 -16.31
CA TRP A 299 3.92 1.66 -16.60
C TRP A 299 5.03 1.68 -17.66
N GLY A 300 4.89 2.51 -18.69
CA GLY A 300 5.90 2.67 -19.73
C GLY A 300 7.25 3.16 -19.19
N ALA A 301 7.23 4.07 -18.21
CA ALA A 301 8.42 4.58 -17.55
C ALA A 301 9.07 3.51 -16.67
N ILE A 302 8.26 2.78 -15.89
CA ILE A 302 8.75 1.71 -15.00
C ILE A 302 9.30 0.53 -15.80
N SER A 303 8.48 -0.08 -16.65
CA SER A 303 8.80 -1.34 -17.35
C SER A 303 9.84 -1.16 -18.45
N SER A 304 9.72 -0.10 -19.25
CA SER A 304 10.53 0.09 -20.47
C SER A 304 11.51 1.26 -20.39
N GLY A 305 11.38 2.17 -19.41
CA GLY A 305 12.20 3.37 -19.33
C GLY A 305 11.83 4.48 -20.28
N LEU A 306 10.57 4.51 -20.72
CA LEU A 306 10.06 5.62 -21.49
C LEU A 306 10.05 6.89 -20.62
N PRO A 307 10.03 8.09 -21.23
CA PRO A 307 9.84 9.33 -20.49
C PRO A 307 8.60 9.24 -19.59
N CYS A 308 8.76 9.63 -18.31
CA CYS A 308 7.62 9.67 -17.39
C CYS A 308 6.71 10.83 -17.77
N PRO A 309 5.39 10.60 -17.88
CA PRO A 309 4.46 11.66 -18.23
C PRO A 309 4.25 12.65 -17.06
N ARG A 310 4.59 12.23 -15.82
CA ARG A 310 4.58 13.09 -14.63
C ARG A 310 5.85 13.94 -14.54
N THR A 311 5.64 15.25 -14.45
CA THR A 311 6.70 16.26 -14.27
C THR A 311 6.54 17.08 -12.98
N GLN A 312 5.37 17.00 -12.34
CA GLN A 312 5.04 17.77 -11.15
C GLN A 312 4.17 16.94 -10.18
N ILE A 313 4.23 17.30 -8.90
CA ILE A 313 3.37 16.77 -7.84
C ILE A 313 2.86 17.91 -6.98
N LEU A 314 1.61 17.80 -6.53
CA LEU A 314 1.13 18.58 -5.40
C LEU A 314 1.28 17.71 -4.15
N PHE A 315 2.02 18.20 -3.15
CA PHE A 315 2.10 17.48 -1.87
C PHE A 315 0.77 17.59 -1.14
N ASN A 316 0.43 18.76 -0.60
CA ASN A 316 -0.85 18.98 0.06
C ASN A 316 -1.15 20.48 0.15
N ILE A 317 -2.44 20.82 0.29
CA ILE A 317 -2.88 22.17 0.64
C ILE A 317 -3.80 22.03 1.84
N ASP A 318 -3.27 22.30 3.04
CA ASP A 318 -4.03 22.27 4.29
C ASP A 318 -4.11 23.69 4.88
N PRO A 319 -5.23 24.41 4.68
CA PRO A 319 -5.37 25.78 5.18
C PRO A 319 -5.62 25.83 6.70
N VAL A 320 -5.83 24.68 7.36
CA VAL A 320 -6.14 24.59 8.79
C VAL A 320 -4.86 24.43 9.63
N SER A 321 -3.79 23.88 9.03
CA SER A 321 -2.49 23.78 9.66
C SER A 321 -1.68 25.07 9.46
N PRO A 322 -1.12 25.69 10.51
CA PRO A 322 -0.26 26.87 10.37
C PRO A 322 1.12 26.56 9.74
N LEU A 323 1.38 25.34 9.27
CA LEU A 323 2.62 24.92 8.62
C LEU A 323 2.42 24.70 7.11
N ASN A 324 2.85 25.69 6.33
CA ASN A 324 3.31 25.72 4.94
C ASN A 324 2.66 24.80 3.89
N VAL A 325 2.11 25.46 2.86
CA VAL A 325 1.84 24.90 1.54
C VAL A 325 3.17 24.63 0.85
N ASP A 326 3.67 23.39 0.88
CA ASP A 326 4.84 22.99 0.09
C ASP A 326 4.38 22.51 -1.30
N ILE A 327 4.43 23.41 -2.28
CA ILE A 327 4.39 23.02 -3.70
C ILE A 327 5.83 22.70 -4.09
N ALA A 328 6.16 21.43 -4.35
CA ALA A 328 7.41 21.10 -5.01
C ALA A 328 7.22 21.06 -6.52
N GLY A 329 7.62 22.16 -7.17
CA GLY A 329 7.78 22.27 -8.61
C GLY A 329 8.91 23.24 -8.92
N SER A 330 9.88 22.75 -9.71
CA SER A 330 11.10 23.41 -10.24
C SER A 330 12.10 24.00 -9.22
N LEU A 331 13.06 23.16 -8.80
CA LEU A 331 14.42 23.62 -8.43
C LEU A 331 15.41 23.08 -9.48
N LEU A 332 15.23 23.53 -10.72
CA LEU A 332 16.28 23.54 -11.74
C LEU A 332 16.16 24.91 -12.41
N ASP A 333 17.28 25.63 -12.42
CA ASP A 333 17.50 27.02 -12.84
C ASP A 333 17.08 28.10 -11.83
N ASP A 334 18.05 28.56 -11.03
CA ASP A 334 18.47 29.97 -11.09
C ASP A 334 19.75 30.26 -10.26
N HIS A 335 20.76 30.80 -10.97
CA HIS A 335 21.98 31.53 -10.54
C HIS A 335 23.08 30.69 -9.82
N VAL A 336 24.26 30.40 -10.39
CA VAL A 336 25.27 31.28 -11.03
C VAL A 336 25.33 32.69 -10.45
N SER A 337 26.05 32.84 -9.34
CA SER A 337 27.19 33.76 -9.18
C SER A 337 27.80 33.62 -7.79
#